data_AF-A0A293LJ67-F1
#
_entry.id   AF-A0A293LJ67-F1
#
_cell.length_a   1.000
_cell.length_b   1.000
_cell.length_c   1.000
_cell.angle_alpha   90.00
_cell.angle_beta   90.00
_cell.angle_gamma   90.00
#
_symmetry.space_group_name_H-M   'P 1'
#
loop_
_entity.id
_entity.type
_entity.pdbx_description
1 polymer ?
#
loop_
_entity_poly.entity_id
_entity_poly.type
_entity_poly.pdbx_seq_one_letter_code
_entity_poly.pdbx_strand_id
1 'polypeptide(L)'
;MGSYCNEGRVDTIFAFGESQTTVSLVARIYAQKFQQRHHTDHKTILATYENLSTYGTFVKPCMRELSARNGQVTSSILEHIRGHPRASVRSTAAALDVSRMITWHILNKAGRHPYHTHIVHQGLIPADYDR
;
A
#
# COMPACT_ATOMS: atom_id res chain seq x y z
N MET A 1 -16.43 -8.85 9.42
CA MET A 1 -16.87 -7.63 10.12
C MET A 1 -17.44 -6.69 9.08
N GLY A 2 -18.73 -6.34 9.17
CA GLY A 2 -19.33 -5.38 8.25
C GLY A 2 -18.61 -4.04 8.37
N SER A 3 -18.22 -3.45 7.24
CA SER A 3 -17.54 -2.17 7.22
C SER A 3 -18.49 -1.11 7.80
N TYR A 4 -18.21 -0.64 9.01
CA TYR A 4 -18.94 0.45 9.61
C TYR A 4 -18.75 1.70 8.74
N CYS A 5 -19.84 2.38 8.38
CA CYS A 5 -19.78 3.56 7.50
C CYS A 5 -19.10 4.74 8.21
N ASN A 6 -18.45 5.63 7.46
CA ASN A 6 -17.85 6.85 8.01
C ASN A 6 -18.89 7.76 8.68
N GLU A 7 -20.13 7.80 8.19
CA GLU A 7 -21.22 8.55 8.84
C GLU A 7 -21.46 8.06 10.27
N GLY A 8 -21.54 6.74 10.47
CA GLY A 8 -21.68 6.17 11.81
C GLY A 8 -20.49 6.53 12.72
N ARG A 9 -19.27 6.56 12.17
CA ARG A 9 -18.08 6.95 12.93
C ARG A 9 -18.14 8.41 13.38
N VAL A 10 -18.62 9.31 12.52
CA VAL A 10 -18.86 10.72 12.86
C VAL A 10 -19.90 10.84 13.97
N ASP A 11 -21.04 10.17 13.83
CA ASP A 11 -22.12 10.19 14.83
C ASP A 11 -21.68 9.63 16.18
N THR A 12 -20.81 8.62 16.16
CA THR A 12 -20.19 8.05 17.37
C THR A 12 -19.36 9.10 18.11
N ILE A 13 -18.66 9.99 17.40
CA ILE A 13 -17.86 11.06 18.01
C ILE A 13 -18.74 12.16 18.56
N PHE A 14 -19.83 12.50 17.88
CA PHE A 14 -20.81 13.44 18.42
C PHE A 14 -21.39 12.91 19.75
N ALA A 15 -21.75 11.63 19.80
CA ALA A 15 -22.17 10.99 21.06
C ALA A 15 -21.04 10.96 22.11
N PHE A 16 -19.78 10.83 21.69
CA PHE A 16 -18.60 10.92 22.55
C PHE A 16 -18.40 12.33 23.13
N GLY A 17 -18.71 13.40 22.40
CA GLY A 17 -18.65 14.77 22.91
C GLY A 17 -19.72 15.07 23.97
N GLU A 18 -20.88 14.41 23.88
CA GLU A 18 -21.96 14.55 24.86
C GLU A 18 -21.74 13.72 26.12
N SER A 19 -21.14 12.54 25.98
CA SER A 19 -20.71 11.74 27.12
C SER A 19 -19.38 12.29 27.64
N GLN A 20 -19.27 12.65 28.91
CA GLN A 20 -18.02 13.18 29.47
C GLN A 20 -16.95 12.06 29.66
N THR A 21 -16.61 11.30 28.59
CA THR A 21 -15.59 10.24 28.42
C THR A 21 -15.99 8.77 28.62
N THR A 22 -17.23 8.44 29.01
CA THR A 22 -17.61 7.03 29.24
C THR A 22 -18.11 6.32 27.98
N VAL A 23 -17.35 5.35 27.47
CA VAL A 23 -17.67 4.59 26.24
C VAL A 23 -19.02 3.85 26.32
N SER A 24 -19.36 3.27 27.47
CA SER A 24 -20.65 2.60 27.67
C SER A 24 -21.84 3.56 27.53
N LEU A 25 -21.64 4.81 27.95
CA LEU A 25 -22.65 5.86 27.85
C LEU A 25 -22.79 6.32 26.39
N VAL A 26 -21.68 6.39 25.63
CA VAL A 26 -21.69 6.64 24.18
C VAL A 26 -22.54 5.61 23.46
N ALA A 27 -22.33 4.32 23.73
CA ALA A 27 -23.10 3.25 23.10
C ALA A 27 -24.60 3.41 23.39
N ARG A 28 -24.96 3.79 24.63
CA ARG A 28 -26.35 4.03 25.03
C ARG A 28 -26.96 5.27 24.36
N ILE A 29 -26.25 6.40 24.35
CA ILE A 29 -26.69 7.63 23.66
C ILE A 29 -26.86 7.36 22.17
N TYR A 30 -25.90 6.68 21.56
CA TYR A 30 -25.93 6.34 20.15
C TYR A 30 -27.13 5.43 19.81
N ALA A 31 -27.38 4.39 20.62
CA ALA A 31 -28.53 3.52 20.45
C ALA A 31 -29.87 4.26 20.62
N GLN A 32 -29.94 5.20 21.57
CA GLN A 32 -31.13 6.03 21.80
C GLN A 32 -31.42 6.98 20.62
N LYS A 33 -30.39 7.60 20.06
CA LYS A 33 -30.50 8.55 18.93
C LYS A 33 -30.73 7.85 17.58
N PHE A 34 -30.13 6.68 17.37
CA PHE A 34 -30.11 5.99 16.08
C PHE A 34 -30.71 4.58 16.16
N GLN A 35 -31.98 4.50 16.53
CA GLN A 35 -32.71 3.24 16.82
C GLN A 35 -32.75 2.24 15.66
N GLN A 36 -32.64 2.69 14.41
CA GLN A 36 -32.71 1.85 13.20
C GLN A 36 -31.34 1.45 12.64
N ARG A 37 -30.23 1.83 13.29
CA ARG A 37 -28.88 1.58 12.79
C ARG A 37 -28.19 0.46 13.58
N HIS A 38 -27.25 -0.21 12.91
CA HIS A 38 -26.38 -1.19 13.56
C HIS A 38 -25.63 -0.54 14.73
N HIS A 39 -25.76 -1.15 15.91
CA HIS A 39 -25.11 -0.65 17.12
C HIS A 39 -23.60 -0.87 17.06
N THR A 40 -22.87 0.18 17.36
CA THR A 40 -21.41 0.20 17.34
C THR A 40 -20.88 -0.55 18.57
N ASP A 41 -20.03 -1.56 18.36
CA ASP A 41 -19.38 -2.25 19.49
C ASP A 41 -18.43 -1.28 20.22
N HIS A 42 -18.24 -1.47 21.53
CA HIS A 42 -17.35 -0.67 22.37
C HIS A 42 -15.94 -0.56 21.75
N LYS A 43 -15.43 -1.65 21.17
CA LYS A 43 -14.13 -1.68 20.48
C LYS A 43 -14.10 -0.74 19.27
N THR A 44 -15.21 -0.65 18.54
CA THR A 44 -15.32 0.21 17.36
C THR A 44 -15.37 1.68 17.76
N ILE A 45 -16.06 1.99 18.87
CA ILE A 45 -16.10 3.35 19.43
C ILE A 45 -14.69 3.81 19.83
N LEU A 46 -13.98 2.98 20.62
CA LEU A 46 -12.61 3.28 21.02
C LEU A 46 -11.66 3.41 19.83
N ALA A 47 -11.66 2.44 18.91
CA ALA A 47 -10.81 2.50 17.73
C ALA A 47 -11.08 3.75 16.88
N THR A 48 -12.33 4.21 16.80
CA THR A 48 -12.68 5.43 16.08
C THR A 48 -12.05 6.66 16.72
N TYR A 49 -12.13 6.77 18.05
CA TYR A 49 -11.51 7.86 18.81
C TYR A 49 -9.97 7.82 18.74
N GLU A 50 -9.38 6.66 19.02
CA GLU A 50 -7.92 6.45 18.99
C GLU A 50 -7.33 6.70 17.60
N ASN A 51 -8.00 6.25 16.54
CA ASN A 51 -7.49 6.46 15.19
C ASN A 51 -7.50 7.95 14.81
N LEU A 52 -8.54 8.69 15.21
CA LEU A 52 -8.60 10.14 14.95
C LEU A 52 -7.61 10.92 15.79
N SER A 53 -7.47 10.60 17.08
CA SER A 53 -6.53 11.30 17.96
C SER A 53 -5.07 11.04 17.57
N THR A 54 -4.77 9.84 17.06
CA THR A 54 -3.40 9.44 16.71
C THR A 54 -3.04 9.79 15.26
N TYR A 55 -3.93 9.54 14.31
CA TYR A 55 -3.63 9.62 12.87
C TYR A 55 -4.43 10.69 12.13
N GLY A 56 -5.43 11.30 12.76
CA GLY A 56 -6.35 12.24 12.10
C GLY A 56 -7.30 11.59 11.09
N THR A 57 -7.35 10.25 11.05
CA THR A 57 -8.20 9.48 10.11
C THR A 57 -8.99 8.41 10.86
N PHE A 58 -10.16 8.05 10.35
CA PHE A 58 -11.00 6.99 10.93
C PHE A 58 -10.39 5.59 10.86
N VAL A 59 -9.52 5.38 9.88
CA VAL A 59 -8.86 4.11 9.61
C VAL A 59 -7.42 4.25 10.05
N LYS A 60 -6.94 3.30 10.85
CA LYS A 60 -5.52 3.17 11.17
C LYS A 60 -4.75 3.01 9.86
N PRO A 61 -3.79 3.88 9.53
CA PRO A 61 -2.95 3.70 8.37
C PRO A 61 -2.18 2.38 8.55
N CYS A 62 -2.43 1.43 7.64
CA CYS A 62 -1.67 0.20 7.60
C CYS A 62 -0.32 0.52 6.94
N MET A 63 0.67 0.89 7.77
CA MET A 63 2.05 0.87 7.31
C MET A 63 2.44 -0.59 7.14
N ARG A 64 2.51 -1.06 5.88
CA ARG A 64 3.10 -2.35 5.58
C ARG A 64 4.58 -2.26 5.94
N GLU A 65 4.96 -2.85 7.07
CA GLU A 65 6.36 -2.94 7.46
C GLU A 65 7.14 -3.62 6.33
N LEU A 66 8.04 -2.85 5.72
CA LEU A 66 9.05 -3.42 4.84
C LEU A 66 10.03 -4.16 5.75
N SER A 67 9.96 -5.50 5.78
CA SER A 67 10.96 -6.30 6.48
C SER A 67 12.37 -5.85 6.06
N ALA A 68 13.31 -5.77 7.00
CA ALA A 68 14.70 -5.40 6.72
C ALA A 68 15.32 -6.23 5.59
N ARG A 69 14.95 -7.51 5.50
CA ARG A 69 15.33 -8.42 4.40
C ARG A 69 14.84 -7.94 3.03
N ASN A 70 13.62 -7.42 2.95
CA ASN A 70 13.07 -6.85 1.72
C ASN A 70 13.80 -5.57 1.32
N GLY A 71 14.21 -4.75 2.30
CA GLY A 71 15.02 -3.55 2.06
C GLY A 71 16.39 -3.88 1.47
N GLN A 72 17.11 -4.83 2.08
CA GLN A 72 18.43 -5.29 1.61
C GLN A 72 18.36 -5.90 0.20
N VAL A 73 17.38 -6.77 -0.05
CA VAL A 73 17.17 -7.35 -1.38
C VAL A 73 16.89 -6.26 -2.42
N THR A 74 16.09 -5.25 -2.04
CA THR A 74 15.80 -4.09 -2.90
C THR A 74 17.06 -3.30 -3.23
N SER A 75 17.90 -3.01 -2.24
CA SER A 75 19.16 -2.30 -2.47
C SER A 75 20.12 -3.08 -3.35
N SER A 76 20.30 -4.39 -3.09
CA SER A 76 21.23 -5.23 -3.86
C SER A 76 20.82 -5.33 -5.34
N ILE A 77 19.52 -5.47 -5.62
CA ILE A 77 19.00 -5.52 -7.00
C ILE A 77 19.25 -4.18 -7.71
N LEU A 78 18.94 -3.06 -7.05
CA LEU A 78 19.12 -1.73 -7.64
C LEU A 78 20.58 -1.38 -7.87
N GLU A 79 21.48 -1.79 -6.97
CA GLU A 79 22.92 -1.60 -7.12
C GLU A 79 23.50 -2.44 -8.26
N HIS A 80 23.10 -3.71 -8.35
CA HIS A 80 23.52 -4.58 -9.44
C HIS A 80 23.14 -4.03 -10.82
N ILE A 81 21.92 -3.48 -10.98
CA ILE A 81 21.49 -2.86 -12.24
C ILE A 81 22.21 -1.54 -12.53
N ARG A 82 22.59 -0.77 -11.50
CA ARG A 82 23.44 0.42 -11.71
C ARG A 82 24.80 0.04 -12.29
N GLY A 83 25.41 -1.06 -11.83
CA GLY A 83 26.65 -1.60 -12.39
C GLY A 83 26.49 -2.26 -13.76
N HIS A 84 25.31 -2.84 -14.03
CA HIS A 84 25.02 -3.59 -15.26
C HIS A 84 23.69 -3.16 -15.89
N PRO A 85 23.64 -1.99 -16.56
CA PRO A 85 22.38 -1.41 -17.04
C PRO A 85 21.68 -2.25 -18.13
N ARG A 86 22.40 -3.17 -18.79
CA ARG A 86 21.86 -4.10 -19.81
C ARG A 86 21.48 -5.47 -19.23
N ALA A 87 21.65 -5.70 -17.92
CA ALA A 87 21.35 -6.98 -17.30
C ALA A 87 19.85 -7.24 -17.27
N SER A 88 19.43 -8.37 -17.84
CA SER A 88 18.03 -8.78 -17.82
C SER A 88 17.56 -9.14 -16.39
N VAL A 89 16.25 -9.06 -16.15
CA VAL A 89 15.63 -9.53 -14.89
C VAL A 89 16.08 -10.95 -14.53
N ARG A 90 16.22 -11.83 -15.53
CA ARG A 90 16.67 -13.22 -15.33
C ARG A 90 18.12 -13.29 -14.88
N SER A 91 18.99 -12.51 -15.52
CA SER A 91 20.42 -12.45 -15.19
C SER A 91 20.64 -11.86 -13.80
N THR A 92 19.96 -10.76 -13.46
CA THR A 92 20.04 -10.15 -12.13
C THR A 92 19.50 -11.07 -11.03
N ALA A 93 18.39 -11.76 -11.29
CA ALA A 93 17.83 -12.74 -10.35
C ALA A 93 18.81 -13.90 -10.08
N ALA A 94 19.45 -14.43 -11.13
CA ALA A 94 20.45 -15.49 -11.00
C ALA A 94 21.73 -15.02 -10.28
N ALA A 95 22.17 -13.79 -10.55
CA ALA A 95 23.38 -13.22 -9.93
C ALA A 95 23.24 -12.96 -8.42
N LEU A 96 22.03 -12.67 -7.96
CA LEU A 96 21.75 -12.33 -6.56
C LEU A 96 21.02 -13.44 -5.79
N ASP A 97 20.77 -14.59 -6.43
CA ASP A 97 19.97 -15.70 -5.90
C ASP A 97 18.59 -15.25 -5.34
N VAL A 98 17.89 -14.42 -6.12
CA VAL A 98 16.56 -13.89 -5.77
C VAL A 98 15.52 -14.36 -6.77
N SER A 99 14.27 -14.54 -6.32
CA SER A 99 13.16 -14.83 -7.21
C SER A 99 13.01 -13.77 -8.31
N ARG A 100 12.90 -14.24 -9.56
CA ARG A 100 12.68 -13.41 -10.75
C ARG A 100 11.48 -12.47 -10.61
N MET A 101 10.41 -12.91 -9.94
CA MET A 101 9.21 -12.11 -9.75
C MET A 101 9.46 -10.95 -8.78
N ILE A 102 10.21 -11.19 -7.70
CA ILE A 102 10.63 -10.14 -6.76
C ILE A 102 11.50 -9.11 -7.48
N THR A 103 12.49 -9.57 -8.25
CA THR A 103 13.34 -8.71 -9.07
C THR A 103 12.53 -7.87 -10.05
N TRP A 104 11.57 -8.47 -10.76
CA TRP A 104 10.69 -7.74 -11.67
C TRP A 104 9.86 -6.67 -10.94
N HIS A 105 9.23 -7.00 -9.81
CA HIS A 105 8.42 -6.06 -9.05
C HIS A 105 9.23 -4.86 -8.54
N ILE A 106 10.43 -5.11 -8.02
CA ILE A 106 11.32 -4.06 -7.52
C ILE A 106 11.75 -3.13 -8.65
N LEU A 107 12.17 -3.69 -9.78
CA LEU A 107 12.59 -2.92 -10.95
C LEU A 107 11.44 -2.13 -11.57
N ASN A 108 10.25 -2.72 -11.65
CA ASN A 108 9.04 -2.06 -12.14
C ASN A 108 8.64 -0.89 -11.21
N LYS A 109 8.66 -1.09 -9.89
CA LYS A 109 8.40 -0.03 -8.90
C LYS A 109 9.42 1.10 -8.98
N ALA A 110 10.67 0.79 -9.30
CA ALA A 110 11.74 1.78 -9.46
C ALA A 110 11.79 2.43 -10.86
N GLY A 111 10.94 2.03 -11.81
CA GLY A 111 10.97 2.51 -13.19
C GLY A 111 12.24 2.14 -13.97
N ARG A 112 12.98 1.10 -13.54
CA ARG A 112 14.24 0.66 -14.15
C ARG A 112 14.01 -0.60 -14.97
N HIS A 113 13.50 -0.46 -16.20
CA HIS A 113 13.24 -1.61 -17.07
C HIS A 113 14.49 -2.00 -17.87
N PRO A 114 14.97 -3.27 -17.82
CA PRO A 114 16.11 -3.74 -18.61
C PRO A 114 15.94 -3.82 -20.12
N TYR A 115 14.79 -3.42 -20.66
CA TYR A 115 14.54 -3.44 -22.10
C TYR A 115 13.84 -2.15 -22.50
N HIS A 116 14.59 -1.16 -22.98
CA HIS A 116 14.11 -0.22 -23.99
C HIS A 116 15.28 0.52 -24.66
N THR A 117 15.83 -0.13 -25.68
CA THR A 117 16.00 0.50 -27.00
C THR A 117 15.85 -0.62 -28.02
N HIS A 118 14.62 -0.86 -28.47
CA HIS A 118 14.46 -1.43 -29.80
C HIS A 118 14.85 -0.33 -30.79
N ILE A 119 16.11 -0.28 -31.20
CA ILE A 119 16.44 0.45 -32.43
C ILE A 119 16.10 -0.52 -33.56
N VAL A 120 14.84 -0.53 -33.99
CA VAL A 120 14.39 -1.28 -35.18
C VAL A 120 14.95 -0.66 -36.49
N HIS A 121 15.94 0.24 -36.39
CA HIS A 121 16.58 0.91 -37.53
C HIS A 121 18.12 0.88 -37.48
N GLN A 122 18.75 0.08 -36.62
CA GLN A 122 20.22 -0.02 -36.60
C GLN A 122 20.67 -1.17 -37.52
N GLY A 123 20.51 -0.96 -38.84
CA GLY A 123 21.16 -1.82 -39.83
C GLY A 123 20.34 -2.20 -41.07
N LEU A 124 19.15 -1.64 -41.32
CA LEU A 124 18.59 -1.76 -42.66
C LEU A 124 19.44 -0.94 -43.61
N ILE A 125 20.16 -1.63 -44.48
CA ILE A 125 20.83 -1.01 -45.61
C ILE A 125 19.80 -0.74 -46.70
N PRO A 126 19.97 0.29 -47.53
CA PRO A 126 19.07 0.58 -48.65
C PRO A 126 18.78 -0.63 -49.56
N ALA A 127 19.68 -1.61 -49.62
CA ALA A 127 19.52 -2.85 -50.36
C ALA A 127 18.43 -3.81 -49.81
N ASP A 128 18.01 -3.66 -48.56
CA ASP A 128 16.95 -4.48 -47.95
C ASP A 128 15.54 -4.06 -48.39
N TYR A 129 15.42 -2.92 -49.09
CA TYR A 129 14.16 -2.38 -49.58
C TYR A 129 13.75 -2.89 -50.97
N ASP A 130 14.66 -3.53 -51.70
CA ASP A 130 14.41 -3.97 -53.07
C ASP A 130 14.17 -5.49 -53.13
N ARG A 131 13.01 -5.88 -53.66
CA ARG A 131 12.55 -7.25 -53.87
C ARG A 131 12.42 -7.55 -55.36
#